data_AF-A0A815QFK6-F1
#
_entry.id   AF-A0A815QFK6-F1
#
_cell.length_a   1.000
_cell.length_b   1.000
_cell.length_c   1.000
_cell.angle_alpha   90.00
_cell.angle_beta   90.00
_cell.angle_gamma   90.00
#
_symmetry.space_group_name_H-M   'P 1'
#
loop_
_entity.id
_entity.type
_entity.pdbx_description
1 polymer ?
#
loop_
_entity_poly.entity_id
_entity_poly.type
_entity_poly.pdbx_seq_one_letter_code
_entity_poly.pdbx_strand_id
1 'polypeptide(L)'
;MISLDHIFLFASRGISSTKTTKFVDQSVVDVNSVDPKQLAHIRKQRIHEQKRREIERYIRALKTTLRERCSKRGINVPTLCSCHSTIWDADPMACSQNCSFYRNPTAFATSLHSLLTSCQATN
;
A
#
# COMPACT_ATOMS: atom_id res chain seq x y z
N MET A 1 -42.34 -20.92 -40.38
CA MET A 1 -43.39 -19.97 -39.99
C MET A 1 -42.71 -18.68 -39.59
N ILE A 2 -42.84 -17.65 -40.44
CA ILE A 2 -42.33 -16.29 -40.27
C ILE A 2 -43.53 -15.40 -39.94
N SER A 3 -43.37 -14.49 -38.97
CA SER A 3 -44.11 -13.22 -38.85
C SER A 3 -43.27 -12.36 -37.88
N LEU A 4 -42.59 -11.23 -38.24
CA LEU A 4 -43.03 -9.97 -38.89
C LEU A 4 -44.30 -9.46 -38.17
N ASP A 5 -44.38 -8.34 -37.44
CA ASP A 5 -43.84 -6.98 -37.57
C ASP A 5 -43.86 -6.32 -36.16
N HIS A 6 -43.05 -5.36 -35.74
CA HIS A 6 -42.85 -4.07 -36.39
C HIS A 6 -41.47 -3.48 -36.09
N ILE A 7 -40.76 -3.27 -37.19
CA ILE A 7 -39.73 -2.26 -37.39
C ILE A 7 -40.34 -0.88 -37.04
N PHE A 8 -39.72 -0.15 -36.12
CA PHE A 8 -39.67 1.31 -36.25
C PHE A 8 -38.24 1.71 -36.58
N LEU A 9 -38.11 2.00 -37.86
CA LEU A 9 -37.01 2.71 -38.50
C LEU A 9 -36.83 4.06 -37.78
N PHE A 10 -35.67 4.30 -37.19
CA PHE A 10 -35.07 5.63 -37.32
C PHE A 10 -33.56 5.47 -37.47
N ALA A 11 -33.15 5.55 -38.73
CA ALA A 11 -31.78 5.59 -39.15
C ALA A 11 -31.11 6.90 -38.69
N SER A 12 -29.81 6.78 -38.40
CA SER A 12 -28.79 7.80 -38.67
C SER A 12 -28.80 9.07 -37.82
N ARG A 13 -27.96 9.08 -36.77
CA ARG A 13 -26.93 10.12 -36.57
C ARG A 13 -25.94 9.77 -35.46
N GLY A 14 -24.67 9.63 -35.85
CA GLY A 14 -23.53 9.94 -35.00
C GLY A 14 -22.99 8.80 -34.14
N ILE A 15 -22.00 8.08 -34.66
CA ILE A 15 -20.99 7.44 -33.84
C ILE A 15 -20.24 8.57 -33.11
N SER A 16 -20.35 8.66 -31.80
CA SER A 16 -19.22 9.09 -30.98
C SER A 16 -19.30 8.46 -29.59
N SER A 17 -18.37 7.54 -29.39
CA SER A 17 -17.94 6.96 -28.12
C SER A 17 -17.94 7.97 -26.97
N THR A 18 -18.50 7.61 -25.81
CA THR A 18 -17.75 7.58 -24.53
C THR A 18 -18.62 7.13 -23.35
N LYS A 19 -18.37 5.88 -22.94
CA LYS A 19 -18.29 5.32 -21.58
C LYS A 19 -19.01 6.03 -20.42
N THR A 20 -20.08 5.37 -19.97
CA THR A 20 -20.33 4.86 -18.60
C THR A 20 -19.66 5.52 -17.39
N THR A 21 -20.55 6.03 -16.53
CA THR A 21 -20.73 5.78 -15.08
C THR A 21 -19.85 6.46 -14.02
N LYS A 22 -20.63 6.98 -13.03
CA LYS A 22 -20.36 7.26 -11.61
C LYS A 22 -19.89 8.68 -11.24
N PHE A 23 -20.82 9.40 -10.62
CA PHE A 23 -20.65 10.61 -9.83
C PHE A 23 -19.41 10.51 -8.93
N VAL A 24 -18.39 11.31 -9.24
CA VAL A 24 -17.40 11.78 -8.29
C VAL A 24 -17.61 13.28 -8.20
N ASP A 25 -17.97 13.77 -7.03
CA ASP A 25 -18.01 15.21 -6.74
C ASP A 25 -16.56 15.72 -6.77
N GLN A 26 -16.13 16.11 -7.97
CA GLN A 26 -14.79 16.61 -8.23
C GLN A 26 -14.91 18.12 -8.28
N SER A 27 -14.65 18.78 -7.15
CA SER A 27 -14.33 20.21 -7.16
C SER A 27 -13.15 20.40 -8.12
N VAL A 28 -13.42 20.97 -9.29
CA VAL A 28 -12.42 21.33 -10.29
C VAL A 28 -11.59 22.47 -9.67
N VAL A 29 -10.46 22.12 -9.06
CA VAL A 29 -9.47 23.11 -8.65
C VAL A 29 -8.79 23.63 -9.91
N ASP A 30 -9.02 24.91 -10.21
CA ASP A 30 -8.36 25.64 -11.29
C ASP A 30 -6.84 25.56 -11.10
N VAL A 31 -6.16 24.81 -11.97
CA VAL A 31 -4.72 24.51 -11.85
C VAL A 31 -3.87 25.79 -12.00
N ASN A 32 -4.47 26.88 -12.49
CA ASN A 32 -3.79 28.15 -12.73
C ASN A 32 -3.63 29.03 -11.48
N SER A 33 -4.25 28.69 -10.34
CA SER A 33 -4.18 29.48 -9.10
C SER A 33 -3.38 28.83 -7.96
N VAL A 34 -2.77 27.66 -8.20
CA VAL A 34 -2.02 26.95 -7.15
C VAL A 34 -0.64 27.58 -6.99
N ASP A 35 -0.44 28.27 -5.86
CA ASP A 35 0.85 28.81 -5.45
C ASP A 35 1.98 27.77 -5.66
N PRO A 36 3.10 28.10 -6.30
CA PRO A 36 4.17 27.15 -6.59
C PRO A 36 4.73 26.47 -5.33
N LYS A 37 4.64 27.15 -4.18
CA LYS A 37 4.98 26.60 -2.85
C LYS A 37 4.03 25.49 -2.41
N GLN A 38 2.72 25.63 -2.67
CA GLN A 38 1.70 24.62 -2.36
C GLN A 38 1.90 23.37 -3.22
N LEU A 39 2.16 23.53 -4.52
CA LEU A 39 2.43 22.40 -5.42
C LEU A 39 3.68 21.63 -5.00
N ALA A 40 4.75 22.33 -4.60
CA ALA A 40 5.96 21.71 -4.08
C ALA A 40 5.71 20.93 -2.78
N HIS A 41 4.86 21.45 -1.89
CA HIS A 41 4.49 20.77 -0.65
C HIS A 41 3.69 19.49 -0.92
N ILE A 42 2.67 19.56 -1.78
CA ILE A 42 1.85 18.40 -2.20
C ILE A 42 2.73 17.33 -2.84
N ARG A 43 3.67 17.72 -3.72
CA ARG A 43 4.60 16.77 -4.35
C ARG A 43 5.50 16.09 -3.32
N LYS A 44 6.04 16.82 -2.35
CA LYS A 44 6.86 16.25 -1.26
C LYS A 44 6.06 15.26 -0.42
N GLN A 45 4.82 15.60 -0.06
CA GLN A 45 3.93 14.70 0.68
C GLN A 45 3.64 13.41 -0.10
N ARG A 46 3.34 13.50 -1.41
CA ARG A 46 3.10 12.32 -2.25
C ARG A 46 4.31 11.39 -2.32
N ILE A 47 5.51 11.95 -2.48
CA ILE A 47 6.75 11.14 -2.50
C ILE A 47 6.98 10.45 -1.15
N HIS A 48 6.78 11.17 -0.04
CA HIS A 48 6.93 10.60 1.30
C HIS A 48 5.93 9.46 1.53
N GLU A 49 4.67 9.67 1.15
CA GLU A 49 3.61 8.68 1.26
C GLU A 49 3.88 7.44 0.40
N GLN A 50 4.42 7.64 -0.81
CA GLN A 50 4.82 6.52 -1.67
C GLN A 50 5.93 5.69 -1.02
N LYS A 51 6.99 6.33 -0.53
CA LYS A 51 8.10 5.66 0.18
C LYS A 51 7.60 4.89 1.39
N ARG A 52 6.67 5.48 2.16
CA ARG A 52 6.07 4.82 3.33
C ARG A 52 5.35 3.53 2.92
N ARG A 53 4.51 3.58 1.88
CA ARG A 53 3.82 2.40 1.35
C ARG A 53 4.75 1.33 0.78
N GLU A 54 5.89 1.73 0.23
CA GLU A 54 6.92 0.79 -0.25
C GLU A 54 7.59 0.08 0.93
N ILE A 55 7.95 0.82 1.99
CA ILE A 55 8.54 0.23 3.20
C ILE A 55 7.56 -0.70 3.91
N GLU A 56 6.28 -0.35 4.01
CA GLU A 56 5.25 -1.23 4.58
C GLU A 56 5.12 -2.55 3.80
N ARG A 57 5.11 -2.48 2.46
CA ARG A 57 5.11 -3.67 1.60
C ARG A 57 6.36 -4.52 1.82
N TYR A 58 7.52 -3.89 1.96
CA TYR A 58 8.78 -4.57 2.22
C TYR A 58 8.80 -5.27 3.59
N ILE A 59 8.37 -4.60 4.66
CA ILE A 59 8.25 -5.17 6.00
C ILE A 59 7.30 -6.37 6.01
N ARG A 60 6.17 -6.26 5.31
CA ARG A 60 5.22 -7.37 5.20
C ARG A 60 5.84 -8.59 4.53
N ALA A 61 6.57 -8.39 3.43
CA ALA A 61 7.29 -9.46 2.76
C ALA A 61 8.33 -10.11 3.68
N LEU A 62 9.15 -9.30 4.38
CA LEU A 62 10.12 -9.79 5.35
C LEU A 62 9.48 -10.62 6.45
N LYS A 63 8.37 -10.16 7.03
CA LYS A 63 7.62 -10.91 8.05
C LYS A 63 7.14 -12.27 7.52
N THR A 64 6.56 -12.31 6.32
CA THR A 64 6.10 -13.57 5.72
C THR A 64 7.27 -14.54 5.51
N THR A 65 8.36 -14.08 4.91
CA THR A 65 9.55 -14.92 4.68
C THR A 65 10.17 -15.39 6.00
N LEU A 66 10.31 -14.51 6.98
CA LEU A 66 10.84 -14.87 8.30
C LEU A 66 9.94 -15.91 8.98
N ARG A 67 8.61 -15.74 8.94
CA ARG A 67 7.65 -16.70 9.50
C ARG A 67 7.81 -18.07 8.86
N GLU A 68 7.83 -18.16 7.55
CA GLU A 68 8.00 -19.44 6.84
C GLU A 68 9.30 -20.15 7.22
N ARG A 69 10.40 -19.41 7.33
CA ARG A 69 11.72 -19.96 7.68
C ARG A 69 11.78 -20.41 9.14
N CYS A 70 11.29 -19.57 10.05
CA CYS A 70 11.26 -19.88 11.48
C CYS A 70 10.33 -21.06 11.77
N SER A 71 9.15 -21.13 11.14
CA SER A 71 8.24 -22.28 11.27
C SER A 71 8.85 -23.58 10.77
N LYS A 72 9.56 -23.57 9.64
CA LYS A 72 10.26 -24.78 9.12
C LYS A 72 11.35 -25.29 10.07
N ARG A 73 11.97 -24.39 10.85
CA ARG A 73 13.04 -24.72 11.80
C ARG A 73 12.55 -24.89 13.24
N GLY A 74 11.27 -24.65 13.52
CA GLY A 74 10.73 -24.62 14.88
C GLY A 74 11.32 -23.53 15.78
N ILE A 75 11.82 -22.43 15.19
CA ILE A 75 12.45 -21.34 15.96
C ILE A 75 11.38 -20.33 16.35
N ASN A 76 11.27 -20.05 17.65
CA ASN A 76 10.47 -18.94 18.16
C ASN A 76 11.26 -17.64 18.03
N VAL A 77 10.72 -16.70 17.26
CA VAL A 77 11.33 -15.38 17.06
C VAL A 77 11.06 -14.51 18.30
N PRO A 78 12.09 -13.91 18.92
CA PRO A 78 11.88 -13.02 20.06
C PRO A 78 11.07 -11.78 19.67
N THR A 79 10.36 -11.21 20.63
CA THR A 79 9.66 -9.94 20.46
C THR A 79 10.67 -8.82 20.28
N LEU A 80 10.58 -8.08 19.16
CA LEU A 80 11.45 -6.92 18.93
C LEU A 80 11.02 -5.69 19.73
N CYS A 81 9.73 -5.55 20.02
CA CYS A 81 9.19 -4.41 20.77
C CYS A 81 8.23 -4.88 21.86
N SER A 82 8.17 -4.12 22.94
CA SER A 82 7.20 -4.34 24.03
C SER A 82 5.77 -3.92 23.69
N CYS A 83 5.54 -3.30 22.51
CA CYS A 83 4.20 -2.89 22.09
C CYS A 83 3.26 -4.09 21.88
N HIS A 84 3.81 -5.25 21.52
CA HIS A 84 3.04 -6.44 21.13
C HIS A 84 3.67 -7.70 21.70
N SER A 85 2.86 -8.72 21.94
CA SER A 85 3.31 -10.04 22.42
C SER A 85 4.02 -10.84 21.34
N THR A 86 3.82 -10.52 20.06
CA THR A 86 4.51 -11.15 18.95
C THR A 86 5.10 -10.10 18.00
N ILE A 87 6.22 -10.46 17.35
CA ILE A 87 6.84 -9.64 16.30
C ILE A 87 5.92 -9.45 15.07
N TRP A 88 4.95 -10.35 14.90
CA TRP A 88 4.09 -10.38 13.72
C TRP A 88 3.08 -9.25 13.71
N ASP A 89 2.54 -8.92 14.89
CA ASP A 89 1.48 -7.93 15.06
C ASP A 89 2.03 -6.51 15.24
N ALA A 90 3.35 -6.38 15.43
CA ALA A 90 4.00 -5.08 15.61
C ALA A 90 3.95 -4.21 14.35
N ASP A 91 3.32 -3.03 14.45
CA ASP A 91 3.35 -1.99 13.43
C ASP A 91 4.28 -0.82 13.84
N PRO A 92 5.41 -0.59 13.16
CA PRO A 92 6.33 0.52 13.44
C PRO A 92 5.72 1.91 13.26
N MET A 93 4.62 2.01 12.51
CA MET A 93 3.90 3.25 12.29
C MET A 93 2.90 3.56 13.42
N ALA A 94 2.42 2.51 14.12
CA ALA A 94 1.41 2.62 15.18
C ALA A 94 1.94 2.27 16.58
N CYS A 95 3.23 1.92 16.73
CA CYS A 95 3.82 1.65 18.04
C CYS A 95 3.75 2.88 18.97
N SER A 96 3.84 2.63 20.27
CA SER A 96 3.85 3.66 21.31
C SER A 96 5.16 4.47 21.32
N GLN A 97 5.12 5.68 21.90
CA GLN A 97 6.23 6.65 21.88
C GLN A 97 7.54 6.13 22.51
N ASN A 98 7.47 5.14 23.41
CA ASN A 98 8.65 4.54 24.06
C ASN A 98 9.24 3.36 23.28
N CYS A 99 8.69 3.02 22.11
CA CYS A 99 9.22 1.96 21.29
C CYS A 99 10.47 2.41 20.53
N SER A 100 11.50 1.58 20.51
CA SER A 100 12.71 1.76 19.70
C SER A 100 12.43 1.90 18.19
N PHE A 101 11.28 1.40 17.73
CA PHE A 101 10.85 1.46 16.34
C PHE A 101 9.78 2.52 16.07
N TYR A 102 9.44 3.36 17.06
CA TYR A 102 8.44 4.41 16.89
C TYR A 102 8.82 5.37 15.76
N ARG A 103 7.94 5.52 14.76
CA ARG A 103 8.17 6.36 13.56
C ARG A 103 9.46 6.01 12.80
N ASN A 104 10.00 4.82 12.99
CA ASN A 104 11.21 4.36 12.32
C ASN A 104 10.99 2.97 11.69
N PRO A 105 10.20 2.88 10.61
CA PRO A 105 9.93 1.61 9.94
C PRO A 105 11.19 1.04 9.26
N THR A 106 12.15 1.89 8.90
CA THR A 106 13.44 1.46 8.33
C THR A 106 14.27 0.66 9.32
N ALA A 107 14.40 1.10 10.58
CA ALA A 107 15.12 0.36 11.60
C ALA A 107 14.47 -1.00 11.87
N PHE A 108 13.13 -1.05 11.89
CA PHE A 108 12.41 -2.31 12.04
C PHE A 108 12.67 -3.27 10.89
N ALA A 109 12.65 -2.77 9.64
CA ALA A 109 12.97 -3.57 8.47
C ALA A 109 14.42 -4.10 8.50
N THR A 110 15.39 -3.28 8.93
CA THR A 110 16.78 -3.71 9.10
C THR A 110 16.90 -4.81 10.15
N SER A 111 16.26 -4.68 11.32
CA SER A 111 16.27 -5.72 12.36
C SER A 111 15.65 -7.03 11.86
N LEU A 112 14.53 -6.96 11.12
CA LEU A 112 13.91 -8.13 10.50
C LEU A 112 14.83 -8.80 9.48
N HIS A 113 15.53 -8.01 8.66
CA HIS A 113 16.47 -8.54 7.68
C HIS A 113 17.65 -9.23 8.36
N SER A 114 18.23 -8.64 9.41
CA SER A 114 19.31 -9.27 10.19
C SER A 114 18.88 -10.61 10.81
N LEU A 115 17.67 -10.67 11.38
CA LEU A 115 17.09 -11.92 11.87
C LEU A 115 16.87 -12.96 10.76
N LEU A 116 16.45 -12.50 9.58
CA LEU A 116 16.27 -13.39 8.43
C LEU A 116 17.62 -13.96 7.96
N THR A 117 18.67 -13.14 7.91
CA THR A 117 20.02 -13.59 7.55
C THR A 117 20.58 -14.57 8.57
N SER A 118 20.39 -14.34 9.88
CA SER A 118 20.82 -15.30 10.89
C SER A 118 20.05 -16.63 10.80
N CYS A 119 18.81 -16.60 10.30
CA CYS A 119 18.05 -17.81 10.03
C CYS A 119 18.54 -18.58 8.78
N GLN A 120 19.27 -17.93 7.86
CA GLN A 120 19.84 -18.56 6.65
C GLN A 120 21.23 -19.17 6.89
N ALA A 121 22.01 -18.62 7.83
CA ALA A 121 23.41 -18.98 8.04
C ALA A 121 23.68 -20.35 8.70
N THR A 122 22.68 -21.23 8.80
CA THR A 122 22.86 -22.60 9.30
C THR A 122 22.72 -23.58 8.13
N ASN A 123 23.84 -23.83 7.45
CA ASN A 123 24.07 -25.05 6.66
C ASN A 123 25.08 -25.91 7.41
#